data_AF-A0A9E3QY43-F1
#
_entry.id   AF-A0A9E3QY43-F1
#
_cell.length_a   1.000
_cell.length_b   1.000
_cell.length_c   1.000
_cell.angle_alpha   90.00
_cell.angle_beta   90.00
_cell.angle_gamma   90.00
#
_symmetry.space_group_name_H-M   'P 1'
#
loop_
_entity.id
_entity.type
_entity.pdbx_description
1 polymer ?
#
loop_
_entity_poly.entity_id
_entity_poly.type
_entity_poly.pdbx_seq_one_letter_code
_entity_poly.pdbx_strand_id
1 'polypeptide(L)'
;MPEVLTHCAQSIEYSVRGYPVLRSGLFRATIGPLVKRRFLAKGAMSHDLTAPIAGAPALEPAPPFPEAVARLRQAIETFEAHPGPFAPHLAYGPCTKDEYDVLHALHVADHLRVFGA
;
A
#
# COMPACT_ATOMS: atom_id res chain seq x y z
N MET A 1 7.90 -9.75 11.16
CA MET A 1 8.04 -9.93 9.68
C MET A 1 6.72 -10.32 9.04
N PRO A 2 5.96 -11.32 9.55
CA PRO A 2 4.67 -11.66 8.96
C PRO A 2 3.66 -10.48 8.96
N GLU A 3 3.74 -9.61 9.96
CA GLU A 3 2.93 -8.38 10.08
C GLU A 3 3.24 -7.40 8.95
N VAL A 4 4.52 -7.22 8.63
CA VAL A 4 4.99 -6.34 7.53
C VAL A 4 4.48 -6.84 6.18
N LEU A 5 4.61 -8.14 5.91
CA LEU A 5 4.08 -8.74 4.69
C LEU A 5 2.55 -8.63 4.61
N THR A 6 1.88 -8.83 5.75
CA THR A 6 0.43 -8.67 5.87
C THR A 6 -0.02 -7.23 5.63
N HIS A 7 0.73 -6.25 6.14
CA HIS A 7 0.46 -4.82 5.93
C HIS A 7 0.62 -4.42 4.45
N CYS A 8 1.72 -4.84 3.81
CA CYS A 8 1.92 -4.61 2.38
C CYS A 8 0.79 -5.25 1.56
N ALA A 9 0.39 -6.48 1.90
CA ALA A 9 -0.72 -7.16 1.25
C ALA A 9 -2.04 -6.38 1.42
N GLN A 10 -2.36 -5.91 2.63
CA GLN A 10 -3.54 -5.08 2.88
C GLN A 10 -3.54 -3.82 1.99
N SER A 11 -2.41 -3.13 1.85
CA SER A 11 -2.31 -1.94 1.00
C SER A 11 -2.62 -2.25 -0.46
N ILE A 12 -2.04 -3.32 -1.01
CA ILE A 12 -2.29 -3.77 -2.38
C ILE A 12 -3.76 -4.17 -2.56
N GLU A 13 -4.29 -4.97 -1.65
CA GLU A 13 -5.69 -5.40 -1.67
C GLU A 13 -6.64 -4.17 -1.68
N TYR A 14 -6.41 -3.19 -0.81
CA TYR A 14 -7.27 -2.01 -0.73
C TYR A 14 -7.16 -1.07 -1.93
N SER A 15 -6.09 -1.14 -2.72
CA SER A 15 -6.07 -0.49 -4.04
C SER A 15 -7.15 -1.04 -4.98
N VAL A 16 -7.48 -2.33 -4.87
CA VAL A 16 -8.50 -3.00 -5.70
C VAL A 16 -9.89 -2.84 -5.08
N ARG A 17 -10.06 -3.23 -3.82
CA ARG A 17 -11.38 -3.32 -3.16
C ARG A 17 -11.79 -2.08 -2.34
N GLY A 18 -10.90 -1.10 -2.18
CA GLY A 18 -11.19 0.19 -1.56
C GLY A 18 -10.79 0.31 -0.09
N TYR A 19 -10.05 1.35 0.23
CA TYR A 19 -9.59 1.65 1.59
C TYR A 19 -10.78 1.99 2.52
N PRO A 20 -10.76 1.49 3.77
CA PRO A 20 -11.91 1.62 4.68
C PRO A 20 -12.09 3.03 5.21
N VAL A 21 -10.99 3.76 5.46
CA VAL A 21 -11.02 5.18 5.85
C VAL A 21 -10.09 5.97 4.95
N LEU A 22 -10.64 7.03 4.35
CA LEU A 22 -9.91 7.95 3.48
C LEU A 22 -9.58 9.23 4.25
N ARG A 23 -8.43 9.85 3.95
CA ARG A 23 -8.18 11.23 4.36
C ARG A 23 -9.21 12.18 3.71
N SER A 24 -9.35 13.37 4.28
CA SER A 24 -10.29 14.39 3.79
C SER A 24 -10.13 14.62 2.28
N GLY A 25 -11.24 14.94 1.60
CA GLY A 25 -11.22 15.23 0.17
C GLY A 25 -10.23 16.35 -0.18
N LEU A 26 -10.16 17.38 0.66
CA LEU A 26 -9.20 18.47 0.52
C LEU A 26 -7.74 17.99 0.55
N PHE A 27 -7.39 17.10 1.48
CA PHE A 27 -6.03 16.54 1.54
C PHE A 27 -5.71 15.75 0.26
N ARG A 28 -6.63 14.89 -0.17
CA ARG A 28 -6.48 14.07 -1.38
C ARG A 28 -6.49 14.88 -2.69
N ALA A 29 -7.01 16.11 -2.66
CA ALA A 29 -6.98 17.02 -3.80
C ALA A 29 -5.76 17.97 -3.80
N THR A 30 -5.00 18.06 -2.71
CA THR A 30 -3.91 19.04 -2.56
C THR A 30 -2.57 18.39 -2.20
N ILE A 31 -2.38 18.01 -0.93
CA ILE A 31 -1.11 17.47 -0.41
C ILE A 31 -0.86 16.05 -0.93
N GLY A 32 -1.90 15.22 -1.01
CA GLY A 32 -1.81 13.83 -1.45
C GLY A 32 -1.11 13.66 -2.82
N PRO A 33 -1.61 14.32 -3.88
CA PRO A 33 -1.00 14.25 -5.21
C PRO A 33 0.45 14.74 -5.26
N LEU A 34 0.81 15.75 -4.45
CA LEU A 34 2.18 16.26 -4.36
C LEU A 34 3.12 15.20 -3.76
N VAL A 35 2.70 14.53 -2.68
CA VAL A 35 3.45 13.43 -2.07
C VAL A 35 3.60 12.26 -3.03
N LYS A 36 2.50 11.83 -3.70
CA LYS A 36 2.53 10.79 -4.75
C LYS A 36 3.56 11.12 -5.82
N ARG A 37 3.49 12.32 -6.41
CA ARG A 37 4.41 12.74 -7.48
C ARG A 37 5.86 12.74 -7.02
N ARG A 38 6.13 13.15 -5.77
CA ARG A 38 7.48 13.11 -5.21
C ARG A 38 8.01 11.68 -5.09
N PHE A 39 7.21 10.73 -4.62
CA PHE A 39 7.64 9.33 -4.51
C PHE A 39 7.89 8.71 -5.88
N LEU A 40 6.98 8.90 -6.83
CA LEU A 40 7.13 8.42 -8.20
C LEU A 40 8.38 9.00 -8.88
N ALA A 41 8.60 10.31 -8.75
CA ALA A 41 9.76 10.97 -9.36
C ALA A 41 11.10 10.60 -8.69
N LYS A 42 11.09 10.37 -7.37
CA LYS A 42 12.29 9.97 -6.62
C LYS A 42 12.63 8.48 -6.81
N GLY A 43 11.65 7.64 -7.13
CA GLY A 43 11.81 6.19 -7.09
C GLY A 43 12.08 5.66 -5.68
N ALA A 44 11.64 6.39 -4.65
CA ALA A 44 11.78 5.98 -3.25
C ALA A 44 10.64 6.57 -2.40
N MET A 45 10.09 5.74 -1.53
CA MET A 45 9.12 6.12 -0.51
C MET A 45 9.80 6.20 0.86
N SER A 46 9.23 7.01 1.76
CA SER A 46 9.49 6.92 3.20
C SER A 46 8.23 7.33 3.93
N HIS A 47 7.71 6.45 4.77
CA HIS A 47 6.59 6.76 5.65
C HIS A 47 6.78 6.19 7.06
N ASP A 48 5.84 6.50 7.95
CA ASP A 48 5.78 5.88 9.27
C ASP A 48 5.43 4.39 9.11
N LEU A 49 6.43 3.52 9.29
CA LEU A 49 6.31 2.07 9.12
C LEU A 49 5.45 1.41 10.20
N THR A 50 5.09 2.12 11.26
CA THR A 50 4.21 1.65 12.33
C THR A 50 2.75 2.07 12.14
N ALA A 51 2.49 2.97 11.19
CA ALA A 51 1.15 3.48 10.96
C ALA A 51 0.25 2.39 10.33
N PRO A 52 -0.86 1.99 10.98
CA PRO A 52 -1.80 1.05 10.37
C PRO A 52 -2.58 1.72 9.24
N ILE A 53 -3.14 0.92 8.34
CA ILE A 53 -4.16 1.41 7.41
C ILE A 53 -5.43 1.70 8.22
N ALA A 54 -5.83 2.97 8.26
CA ALA A 54 -6.97 3.41 9.07
C ALA A 54 -8.25 2.63 8.71
N GLY A 55 -8.81 1.94 9.70
CA GLY A 55 -10.02 1.11 9.56
C GLY A 55 -9.79 -0.31 9.02
N ALA A 56 -8.55 -0.71 8.73
CA ALA A 56 -8.22 -2.09 8.38
C ALA A 56 -8.17 -2.99 9.62
N PRO A 57 -8.35 -4.33 9.46
CA PRO A 57 -8.12 -5.28 10.54
C PRO A 57 -6.71 -5.15 11.14
N ALA A 58 -6.62 -5.39 12.45
CA ALA A 58 -5.35 -5.39 13.16
C ALA A 58 -4.37 -6.42 12.54
N LEU A 59 -3.09 -6.09 12.58
CA LEU A 59 -2.02 -6.96 12.08
C LEU A 59 -1.65 -8.07 13.09
N GLU A 60 -2.12 -7.94 14.32
CA GLU A 60 -1.88 -8.89 15.41
C GLU A 60 -3.16 -9.66 15.78
N PRO A 61 -3.06 -10.97 16.09
CA PRO A 61 -1.85 -11.78 16.01
C PRO A 61 -1.39 -12.01 14.57
N ALA A 62 -0.08 -11.94 14.34
CA ALA A 62 0.47 -12.15 13.00
C ALA A 62 0.27 -13.61 12.53
N PRO A 63 -0.05 -13.83 11.24
CA PRO A 63 -0.13 -15.18 10.70
C PRO A 63 1.28 -15.83 10.63
N PRO A 64 1.38 -17.16 10.54
CA PRO A 64 2.65 -17.83 10.24
C PRO A 64 3.35 -17.23 9.02
N PHE A 65 4.68 -17.15 9.06
CA PHE A 65 5.47 -16.51 7.99
C PHE A 65 5.14 -17.03 6.56
N PRO A 66 5.00 -18.35 6.31
CA PRO A 66 4.61 -18.84 4.99
C PRO A 66 3.24 -18.34 4.51
N GLU A 67 2.28 -18.17 5.42
CA GLU A 67 0.94 -17.65 5.10
C GLU A 67 1.00 -16.16 4.76
N ALA A 68 1.81 -15.39 5.48
CA ALA A 68 2.01 -13.97 5.18
C ALA A 68 2.65 -13.75 3.79
N VAL A 69 3.63 -14.59 3.43
CA VAL A 69 4.23 -14.60 2.08
C VAL A 69 3.19 -14.97 1.03
N ALA A 70 2.42 -16.02 1.26
CA ALA A 70 1.37 -16.46 0.34
C ALA A 70 0.31 -15.37 0.12
N ARG A 71 -0.10 -14.68 1.19
CA ARG A 71 -1.06 -13.56 1.10
C ARG A 71 -0.52 -12.41 0.29
N LEU A 72 0.74 -11.99 0.52
CA LEU A 72 1.35 -10.90 -0.26
C LEU A 72 1.42 -11.26 -1.75
N ARG A 73 1.82 -12.50 -2.07
CA ARG A 73 1.83 -12.99 -3.45
C ARG A 73 0.44 -12.97 -4.08
N GLN A 74 -0.57 -13.47 -3.38
CA GLN A 74 -1.95 -13.45 -3.86
C GLN A 74 -2.45 -12.02 -4.10
N ALA A 75 -2.09 -11.07 -3.24
CA ALA A 75 -2.47 -9.68 -3.41
C ALA A 75 -1.84 -9.07 -4.68
N ILE A 76 -0.57 -9.37 -4.96
CA ILE A 76 0.13 -8.96 -6.19
C ILE A 76 -0.56 -9.58 -7.42
N GLU A 77 -0.77 -10.90 -7.42
CA GLU A 77 -1.41 -11.61 -8.55
C GLU A 77 -2.83 -11.07 -8.82
N THR A 78 -3.59 -10.76 -7.77
CA THR A 78 -4.92 -10.14 -7.89
C THR A 78 -4.85 -8.72 -8.45
N PHE A 79 -3.90 -7.92 -7.99
CA PHE A 79 -3.66 -6.55 -8.48
C PHE A 79 -3.27 -6.55 -9.96
N GLU A 80 -2.39 -7.45 -10.38
CA GLU A 80 -1.96 -7.60 -11.77
C GLU A 80 -3.13 -8.00 -12.68
N ALA A 81 -3.93 -8.99 -12.26
CA ALA A 81 -5.06 -9.50 -13.02
C ALA A 81 -6.29 -8.58 -13.03
N HIS A 82 -6.38 -7.56 -12.16
CA HIS A 82 -7.53 -6.66 -12.08
C HIS A 82 -7.70 -5.84 -13.37
N PRO A 83 -8.84 -5.99 -14.09
CA PRO A 83 -9.05 -5.34 -15.39
C PRO A 83 -9.72 -3.96 -15.27
N GLY A 84 -10.16 -3.59 -14.07
CA GLY A 84 -11.00 -2.42 -13.83
C GLY A 84 -10.25 -1.21 -13.27
N PRO A 85 -10.98 -0.10 -13.03
CA PRO A 85 -10.43 1.01 -12.27
C PRO A 85 -10.07 0.57 -10.85
N PHE A 86 -9.07 1.23 -10.28
CA PHE A 86 -8.66 1.05 -8.89
C PHE A 86 -9.37 2.05 -7.99
N ALA A 87 -9.54 1.67 -6.73
CA ALA A 87 -10.06 2.56 -5.70
C ALA A 87 -9.09 3.72 -5.45
N PRO A 88 -9.58 4.91 -5.01
CA PRO A 88 -8.70 6.00 -4.66
C PRO A 88 -7.84 5.64 -3.45
N HIS A 89 -6.56 5.99 -3.50
CA HIS A 89 -5.63 5.79 -2.40
C HIS A 89 -6.07 6.61 -1.17
N LEU A 90 -5.88 6.05 0.01
CA LEU A 90 -6.28 6.65 1.29
C LEU A 90 -5.77 8.09 1.48
N ALA A 91 -4.58 8.39 0.96
CA ALA A 91 -3.94 9.70 1.06
C ALA A 91 -3.75 10.41 -0.28
N TYR A 92 -3.55 9.69 -1.39
CA TYR A 92 -3.13 10.29 -2.67
C TYR A 92 -4.31 10.61 -3.59
N GLY A 93 -5.51 10.11 -3.28
CA GLY A 93 -6.65 10.22 -4.19
C GLY A 93 -6.54 9.23 -5.35
N PRO A 94 -7.11 9.55 -6.53
CA PRO A 94 -7.05 8.67 -7.70
C PRO A 94 -5.61 8.33 -8.11
N CYS A 95 -5.39 7.05 -8.42
CA CYS A 95 -4.14 6.55 -9.00
C CYS A 95 -4.45 5.65 -10.19
N THR A 96 -3.60 5.69 -11.22
CA THR A 96 -3.65 4.72 -12.32
C THR A 96 -3.07 3.37 -11.88
N LYS A 97 -3.24 2.32 -12.71
CA LYS A 97 -2.60 1.01 -12.47
C LYS A 97 -1.08 1.16 -12.39
N ASP A 98 -0.47 1.86 -13.34
CA ASP A 98 0.98 2.08 -13.39
C ASP A 98 1.50 2.86 -12.18
N GLU A 99 0.75 3.87 -11.72
CA GLU A 99 1.10 4.60 -10.50
C GLU A 99 1.02 3.68 -9.28
N TYR A 100 -0.03 2.86 -9.16
CA TYR A 100 -0.14 1.90 -8.07
C TYR A 100 0.96 0.85 -8.10
N ASP A 101 1.34 0.35 -9.27
CA ASP A 101 2.39 -0.65 -9.43
C ASP A 101 3.71 -0.15 -8.83
N VAL A 102 4.14 1.05 -9.25
CA VAL A 102 5.32 1.71 -8.69
C VAL A 102 5.15 1.98 -7.19
N LEU A 103 4.01 2.52 -6.77
CA LEU A 103 3.78 2.85 -5.35
C LEU A 103 3.82 1.61 -4.45
N HIS A 104 3.26 0.49 -4.86
CA HIS A 104 3.30 -0.78 -4.12
C HIS A 104 4.73 -1.31 -4.02
N ALA A 105 5.48 -1.28 -5.12
CA ALA A 105 6.89 -1.69 -5.11
C ALA A 105 7.73 -0.81 -4.17
N LEU A 106 7.54 0.52 -4.21
CA LEU A 106 8.23 1.45 -3.32
C LEU A 106 7.82 1.26 -1.85
N HIS A 107 6.54 0.97 -1.58
CA HIS A 107 6.03 0.69 -0.24
C HIS A 107 6.66 -0.57 0.36
N VAL A 108 6.68 -1.67 -0.41
CA VAL A 108 7.34 -2.91 0.00
C VAL A 108 8.84 -2.66 0.25
N ALA A 109 9.51 -1.93 -0.64
CA ALA A 109 10.93 -1.61 -0.49
C ALA A 109 11.23 -0.78 0.77
N ASP A 110 10.38 0.19 1.12
CA ASP A 110 10.54 1.02 2.33
C ASP A 110 10.45 0.16 3.60
N HIS A 111 9.47 -0.76 3.66
CA HIS A 111 9.35 -1.71 4.77
C HIS A 111 10.52 -2.69 4.87
N LEU A 112 11.04 -3.17 3.73
CA LEU A 112 12.17 -4.09 3.72
C LEU A 112 13.49 -3.41 4.14
N ARG A 113 13.57 -2.08 4.04
CA ARG A 113 14.76 -1.30 4.39
C ARG A 113 15.16 -1.42 5.86
N VAL A 114 14.20 -1.73 6.74
CA VAL A 114 14.44 -1.97 8.17
C VAL A 114 15.36 -3.16 8.42
N PHE A 115 15.47 -4.09 7.48
CA PHE A 115 16.28 -5.30 7.62
C PHE A 115 17.67 -5.19 6.99
N GLY A 116 17.92 -4.15 6.19
CA GLY A 116 19.20 -3.92 5.51
C GLY A 116 20.12 -2.93 6.23
N ALA A 117 19.77 -2.49 7.45
CA ALA A 117 20.51 -1.54 8.27
C ALA A 117 21.21 -2.22 9.45
#